data_AF-A0A3D3H6F1-F1
#
_entry.id   AF-A0A3D3H6F1-F1
#
_cell.length_a   1.000
_cell.length_b   1.000
_cell.length_c   1.000
_cell.angle_alpha   90.00
_cell.angle_beta   90.00
_cell.angle_gamma   90.00
#
_symmetry.space_group_name_H-M   'P 1'
#
loop_
_entity.id
_entity.type
_entity.pdbx_description
1 polymer ?
#
loop_
_entity_poly.entity_id
_entity_poly.type
_entity_poly.pdbx_seq_one_letter_code
_entity_poly.pdbx_strand_id
1 'polypeptide(L)'
;MAGGARMISVRRLLIGLAFAFTAYLAVRGLWWTGPFTEPLVLVAAVALYVVTTGVALLWGNRDPEDDDVTPDAPGLAPRASSDRMPLAAALMALGTTVVVPNALSLAVPREAIEEPYVVWYLGGIGALMVIVMVRRRPIFAWVGIGMLAAISWFWLGILDALEKGLVGSILWVGLAQLLVMLTDRAAKDTAKLVELQRAASAWQAAHTVRQRERRVQIQRALSVAGPVLARTIAQGGALTPDERVEARLAEGSLRDELRGARLLDDAVRHELEAARRRGATVTVLDEGG
;
A
#
# COMPACT_ATOMS: atom_id res chain seq x y z
N MET A 1 -4.86 -17.15 -3.86
CA MET A 1 -4.03 -16.87 -5.05
C MET A 1 -4.78 -16.18 -6.21
N ALA A 2 -6.03 -15.70 -6.04
CA ALA A 2 -6.81 -15.12 -7.15
C ALA A 2 -6.69 -13.57 -7.35
N GLY A 3 -5.83 -12.89 -6.58
CA GLY A 3 -5.71 -11.43 -6.60
C GLY A 3 -4.72 -10.87 -7.64
N GLY A 4 -3.67 -11.62 -7.98
CA GLY A 4 -2.60 -11.14 -8.86
C GLY A 4 -3.01 -11.00 -10.33
N ALA A 5 -3.85 -11.92 -10.84
CA ALA A 5 -4.24 -11.95 -12.25
C ALA A 5 -5.12 -10.77 -12.69
N ARG A 6 -5.93 -10.19 -11.79
CA ARG A 6 -6.85 -9.08 -12.15
C ARG A 6 -6.15 -7.73 -12.30
N MET A 7 -5.13 -7.44 -11.49
CA MET A 7 -4.44 -6.14 -11.53
C MET A 7 -3.62 -5.96 -12.81
N ILE A 8 -3.03 -7.04 -13.34
CA ILE A 8 -2.31 -7.04 -14.61
C ILE A 8 -3.26 -6.71 -15.77
N SER A 9 -4.51 -7.18 -15.71
CA SER A 9 -5.52 -6.91 -16.73
C SER A 9 -5.94 -5.43 -16.78
N VAL A 10 -6.21 -4.80 -15.63
CA VAL A 10 -6.63 -3.39 -15.59
C VAL A 10 -5.51 -2.46 -16.04
N ARG A 11 -4.27 -2.68 -15.59
CA ARG A 11 -3.12 -1.86 -16.00
C ARG A 11 -2.87 -1.96 -17.51
N ARG A 12 -2.92 -3.17 -18.09
CA ARG A 12 -2.80 -3.37 -19.54
C ARG A 12 -3.93 -2.71 -20.32
N LEU A 13 -5.15 -2.74 -19.79
CA LEU A 13 -6.30 -2.06 -20.40
C LEU A 13 -6.14 -0.53 -20.39
N LEU A 14 -5.65 0.05 -19.29
CA LEU A 14 -5.38 1.49 -19.20
C LEU A 14 -4.23 1.92 -20.13
N ILE A 15 -3.16 1.13 -20.22
CA ILE A 15 -2.06 1.38 -21.17
C ILE A 15 -2.58 1.27 -22.61
N GLY A 16 -3.37 0.24 -22.92
CA GLY A 16 -3.99 0.07 -24.23
C GLY A 16 -4.91 1.23 -24.60
N LEU A 17 -5.72 1.72 -23.64
CA LEU A 17 -6.56 2.89 -23.84
C LEU A 17 -5.72 4.16 -24.08
N ALA A 18 -4.63 4.35 -23.34
CA ALA A 18 -3.72 5.48 -23.55
C ALA A 18 -3.06 5.43 -24.94
N PHE A 19 -2.66 4.25 -25.41
CA PHE A 19 -2.16 4.07 -26.78
C PHE A 19 -3.24 4.36 -27.82
N ALA A 20 -4.46 3.85 -27.65
CA ALA A 20 -5.56 4.10 -28.56
C ALA A 20 -5.90 5.59 -28.65
N PHE A 21 -5.92 6.29 -27.51
CA PHE A 21 -6.17 7.73 -27.47
C PHE A 21 -5.04 8.54 -28.12
N THR A 22 -3.79 8.13 -27.89
CA THR A 22 -2.61 8.73 -28.54
C THR A 22 -2.67 8.53 -30.06
N ALA A 23 -3.00 7.33 -30.52
CA ALA A 23 -3.15 7.01 -31.94
C ALA A 23 -4.28 7.83 -32.58
N TYR A 24 -5.43 7.94 -31.91
CA TYR A 24 -6.54 8.78 -32.38
C TYR A 24 -6.11 10.25 -32.57
N LEU A 25 -5.39 10.82 -31.62
CA LEU A 25 -4.90 12.20 -31.70
C LEU A 25 -3.83 12.38 -32.79
N ALA A 26 -2.96 11.39 -32.97
CA ALA A 26 -1.97 11.39 -34.06
C ALA A 26 -2.65 11.35 -35.44
N VAL A 27 -3.63 10.47 -35.63
CA VAL A 27 -4.42 10.37 -36.88
C VAL A 27 -5.16 11.67 -37.15
N ARG A 28 -5.74 12.30 -36.11
CA ARG A 28 -6.41 13.60 -36.24
C ARG A 28 -5.46 14.70 -36.72
N GLY A 29 -4.22 14.72 -36.25
CA GLY A 29 -3.20 15.65 -36.73
C GLY A 29 -2.75 15.36 -38.16
N LEU A 30 -2.68 14.09 -38.56
CA LEU A 30 -2.29 13.65 -39.90
C LEU A 30 -3.39 13.83 -40.96
N TRP A 31 -4.64 14.03 -40.55
CA TRP A 31 -5.75 14.31 -41.46
C TRP A 31 -5.81 15.80 -41.81
N TRP A 32 -4.87 16.28 -42.63
CA TRP A 32 -4.88 17.67 -43.10
C TRP A 32 -5.77 17.84 -44.34
N THR A 33 -6.51 18.94 -44.38
CA THR A 33 -7.44 19.27 -45.48
C THR A 33 -7.09 20.60 -46.17
N GLY A 34 -6.02 21.28 -45.72
CA GLY A 34 -5.61 22.61 -46.19
C GLY A 34 -4.12 22.69 -46.56
N PRO A 35 -3.66 23.86 -47.03
CA PRO A 35 -2.29 24.06 -47.47
C PRO A 35 -1.32 24.11 -46.27
N PHE A 36 -0.42 23.13 -46.21
CA PHE A 36 0.74 23.13 -45.32
C PHE A 36 1.96 23.60 -46.10
N THR A 37 2.67 24.64 -45.63
CA THR A 37 3.86 25.14 -46.32
C THR A 37 4.98 24.09 -46.28
N GLU A 38 5.09 23.37 -45.17
CA GLU A 38 6.11 22.34 -44.94
C GLU A 38 5.50 21.07 -44.31
N PRO A 39 4.99 20.12 -45.09
CA PRO A 39 4.28 18.93 -44.56
C PRO A 39 5.17 18.02 -43.71
N LEU A 40 6.50 18.09 -43.90
CA LEU A 40 7.46 17.36 -43.06
C LEU A 40 7.42 17.82 -41.59
N VAL A 41 7.10 19.09 -41.33
CA VAL A 41 7.01 19.63 -39.96
C VAL A 41 5.85 18.99 -39.21
N LEU A 42 4.71 18.79 -39.87
CA LEU A 42 3.56 18.11 -39.30
C LEU A 42 3.90 16.67 -38.91
N VAL A 43 4.52 15.93 -39.82
CA VAL A 43 4.92 14.54 -39.57
C VAL A 43 5.94 14.46 -38.44
N ALA A 44 6.93 15.36 -38.41
CA ALA A 44 7.93 15.42 -37.35
C ALA A 44 7.30 15.78 -35.99
N ALA A 45 6.33 16.71 -35.95
CA ALA A 45 5.63 17.09 -34.74
C ALA A 45 4.77 15.94 -34.17
N VAL A 46 4.05 15.23 -35.04
CA VAL A 46 3.28 14.02 -34.65
C VAL A 46 4.23 12.92 -34.17
N ALA A 47 5.34 12.68 -34.87
CA ALA A 47 6.33 11.70 -34.47
C ALA A 47 6.93 12.03 -33.08
N LEU A 48 7.30 13.30 -32.86
CA LEU A 48 7.81 13.76 -31.57
C LEU A 48 6.78 13.53 -30.44
N TYR A 49 5.51 13.88 -30.69
CA TYR A 49 4.42 13.64 -29.74
C TYR A 49 4.26 12.15 -29.41
N VAL A 50 4.21 11.28 -30.42
CA VAL A 50 4.05 9.83 -30.24
C VAL A 50 5.26 9.23 -29.49
N VAL A 51 6.49 9.59 -29.87
CA VAL A 51 7.71 9.11 -29.21
C VAL A 51 7.73 9.57 -27.75
N THR A 52 7.44 10.84 -27.48
CA THR A 52 7.40 11.38 -26.12
C THR A 52 6.34 10.68 -25.28
N THR A 53 5.18 10.40 -25.86
CA THR A 53 4.09 9.70 -25.18
C THR A 53 4.45 8.24 -24.90
N GLY A 54 5.10 7.55 -25.86
CA GLY A 54 5.63 6.20 -25.67
C GLY A 54 6.69 6.14 -24.58
N VAL A 55 7.63 7.08 -24.56
CA VAL A 55 8.63 7.22 -23.48
C VAL A 55 7.94 7.48 -22.15
N ALA A 56 6.95 8.38 -22.12
CA ALA A 56 6.19 8.67 -20.91
C ALA A 56 5.42 7.44 -20.40
N LEU A 57 4.86 6.61 -21.26
CA LEU A 57 4.11 5.40 -20.90
C LEU A 57 5.01 4.22 -20.49
N LEU A 58 6.08 3.98 -21.24
CA LEU A 58 6.88 2.75 -21.13
C LEU A 58 8.13 2.92 -20.28
N TRP A 59 8.72 4.11 -20.22
CA TRP A 59 10.00 4.30 -19.53
C TRP A 59 9.84 4.29 -18.01
N GLY A 60 10.45 3.30 -17.36
CA GLY A 60 10.38 3.09 -15.91
C GLY A 60 9.26 2.16 -15.48
N ASN A 61 8.52 1.55 -16.43
CA ASN A 61 7.80 0.30 -16.17
C ASN A 61 8.84 -0.83 -16.12
N ARG A 62 9.52 -1.01 -14.98
CA ARG A 62 10.18 -2.30 -14.71
C ARG A 62 9.12 -3.26 -14.19
N ASP A 63 9.01 -4.43 -14.79
CA ASP A 63 8.10 -5.45 -14.29
C ASP A 63 8.59 -5.90 -12.90
N PRO A 64 7.69 -6.15 -11.94
CA PRO A 64 8.07 -6.66 -10.62
C PRO A 64 8.81 -8.01 -10.67
N GLU A 65 8.80 -8.67 -11.83
CA GLU A 65 9.40 -9.98 -12.09
C GLU A 65 10.91 -9.88 -12.38
N ASP A 66 11.43 -8.69 -12.72
CA ASP A 66 12.88 -8.44 -12.91
C ASP A 66 13.62 -8.10 -11.60
N ASP A 67 12.89 -7.84 -10.51
CA ASP A 67 13.48 -7.77 -9.18
C ASP A 67 13.64 -9.21 -8.68
N ASP A 68 14.75 -9.84 -9.10
CA ASP A 68 15.20 -11.15 -8.63
C ASP A 68 15.28 -11.11 -7.09
N VAL A 69 14.23 -11.62 -6.43
CA VAL A 69 14.14 -11.64 -4.98
C VAL A 69 15.12 -12.71 -4.49
N THR A 70 16.35 -12.31 -4.17
CA THR A 70 17.05 -12.91 -3.04
C THR A 70 16.08 -12.88 -1.86
N PRO A 71 15.75 -14.02 -1.23
CA PRO A 71 14.83 -14.08 -0.12
C PRO A 71 15.51 -13.48 1.12
N ASP A 72 15.65 -12.15 1.14
CA ASP A 72 16.18 -11.42 2.27
C ASP A 72 15.10 -11.35 3.35
N ALA A 73 15.38 -12.10 4.42
CA ALA A 73 14.93 -11.97 5.80
C ALA A 73 13.42 -11.71 6.06
N PRO A 74 12.75 -12.58 6.83
CA PRO A 74 11.36 -12.36 7.23
C PRO A 74 11.23 -11.06 8.05
N GLY A 75 10.65 -10.01 7.48
CA GLY A 75 10.30 -8.79 8.22
C GLY A 75 10.30 -7.47 7.45
N LEU A 76 10.93 -7.38 6.28
CA LEU A 76 10.94 -6.14 5.50
C LEU A 76 9.81 -6.13 4.47
N ALA A 77 8.97 -5.10 4.53
CA ALA A 77 7.90 -4.87 3.57
C ALA A 77 8.47 -4.80 2.14
N PRO A 78 7.73 -5.26 1.11
CA PRO A 78 8.16 -5.14 -0.28
C PRO A 78 8.49 -3.67 -0.57
N ARG A 79 9.70 -3.38 -1.07
CA ARG A 79 10.02 -2.05 -1.57
C ARG A 79 9.04 -1.76 -2.69
N ALA A 80 8.12 -0.83 -2.48
CA ALA A 80 7.23 -0.35 -3.52
C ALA A 80 8.12 0.11 -4.69
N SER A 81 8.10 -0.65 -5.79
CA SER A 81 8.80 -0.27 -7.01
C SER A 81 8.43 1.17 -7.33
N SER A 82 9.44 2.00 -7.59
CA SER A 82 9.27 3.44 -7.74
C SER A 82 8.44 3.73 -8.99
N ASP A 83 7.12 3.77 -8.85
CA ASP A 83 6.13 4.04 -9.90
C ASP A 83 6.18 5.50 -10.41
N ARG A 84 7.22 6.25 -10.01
CA ARG A 84 7.44 7.65 -10.39
C ARG A 84 8.22 7.73 -11.70
N MET A 85 7.68 8.49 -12.64
CA MET A 85 8.34 8.80 -13.92
C MET A 85 9.74 9.38 -13.74
N PRO A 86 10.74 8.93 -14.51
CA PRO A 86 12.08 9.50 -14.50
C PRO A 86 12.04 10.96 -14.96
N LEU A 87 12.92 11.78 -14.39
CA LEU A 87 12.92 13.23 -14.63
C LEU A 87 13.22 13.57 -16.10
N ALA A 88 14.07 12.79 -16.77
CA ALA A 88 14.37 12.96 -18.19
C ALA A 88 13.12 12.85 -19.08
N ALA A 89 12.25 11.88 -18.81
CA ALA A 89 11.01 11.73 -19.56
C ALA A 89 10.03 12.91 -19.30
N ALA A 90 10.00 13.43 -18.07
CA ALA A 90 9.17 14.59 -17.72
C ALA A 90 9.69 15.87 -18.40
N LEU A 91 11.01 16.06 -18.47
CA LEU A 91 11.62 17.15 -19.22
C LEU A 91 11.37 17.03 -20.73
N MET A 92 11.43 15.82 -21.28
CA MET A 92 11.08 15.56 -22.67
C MET A 92 9.62 15.95 -22.94
N ALA A 93 8.68 15.61 -22.04
CA ALA A 93 7.28 16.02 -22.15
C ALA A 93 7.11 17.53 -22.18
N LEU A 94 7.82 18.27 -21.31
CA LEU A 94 7.82 19.74 -21.33
C LEU A 94 8.43 20.31 -22.62
N GLY A 95 9.53 19.71 -23.11
CA GLY A 95 10.13 20.09 -24.40
C GLY A 95 9.13 19.94 -25.54
N THR A 96 8.41 18.82 -25.60
CA THR A 96 7.37 18.56 -26.60
C THR A 96 6.22 19.55 -26.52
N THR A 97 5.84 19.99 -25.32
CA THR A 97 4.84 21.06 -25.13
C THR A 97 5.24 22.39 -25.76
N VAL A 98 6.54 22.69 -25.81
CA VAL A 98 7.04 23.92 -26.44
C VAL A 98 7.22 23.73 -27.93
N VAL A 99 7.86 22.63 -28.34
CA VAL A 99 8.27 22.39 -29.72
C VAL A 99 7.07 22.17 -30.64
N VAL A 100 6.12 21.31 -30.26
CA VAL A 100 5.03 20.89 -31.15
C VAL A 100 4.12 22.07 -31.54
N PRO A 101 3.57 22.87 -30.61
CA PRO A 101 2.68 23.96 -30.99
C PRO A 101 3.39 25.02 -31.83
N ASN A 102 4.62 25.41 -31.45
CA ASN A 102 5.36 26.41 -32.21
C ASN A 102 5.71 25.91 -33.62
N ALA A 103 6.15 24.66 -33.76
CA ALA A 103 6.47 24.09 -35.07
C ALA A 103 5.24 24.06 -35.99
N LEU A 104 4.08 23.67 -35.46
CA LEU A 104 2.83 23.63 -36.22
C LEU A 104 2.35 25.03 -36.60
N SER A 105 2.33 25.97 -35.65
CA SER A 105 1.88 27.34 -35.92
C SER A 105 2.80 28.12 -36.87
N LEU A 106 4.10 27.78 -36.92
CA LEU A 106 5.04 28.38 -37.88
C LEU A 106 4.98 27.76 -39.28
N ALA A 107 4.49 26.53 -39.41
CA ALA A 107 4.50 25.78 -40.68
C ALA A 107 3.25 26.01 -41.54
N VAL A 108 2.34 26.88 -41.10
CA VAL A 108 1.04 27.15 -41.71
C VAL A 108 0.83 28.67 -41.84
N PRO A 109 0.16 29.16 -42.90
CA PRO A 109 -0.21 30.57 -43.01
C PRO A 109 -1.07 31.04 -41.82
N ARG A 110 -1.04 32.34 -41.52
CA ARG A 110 -1.72 32.91 -40.34
C ARG A 110 -3.22 32.63 -40.33
N GLU A 111 -3.82 32.58 -41.51
CA GLU A 111 -5.25 32.37 -41.72
C GLU A 111 -5.68 30.94 -41.36
N ALA A 112 -4.74 29.99 -41.31
CA ALA A 112 -5.00 28.58 -41.07
C ALA A 112 -4.46 28.07 -39.71
N ILE A 113 -3.95 28.96 -38.85
CA ILE A 113 -3.48 28.61 -37.48
C ILE A 113 -4.61 28.00 -36.63
N GLU A 114 -5.84 28.44 -36.88
CA GLU A 114 -7.04 28.03 -36.15
C GLU A 114 -7.64 26.71 -36.64
N GLU A 115 -7.12 26.17 -37.74
CA GLU A 115 -7.68 24.97 -38.36
C GLU A 115 -7.54 23.73 -37.46
N PRO A 116 -8.50 22.78 -37.49
CA PRO A 116 -8.51 21.60 -36.63
C PRO A 116 -7.25 20.73 -36.71
N TYR A 117 -6.59 20.69 -37.88
CA TYR A 117 -5.37 19.92 -38.13
C TYR A 117 -4.10 20.63 -37.61
N VAL A 118 -4.20 21.89 -37.17
CA VAL A 118 -3.13 22.62 -36.47
C VAL A 118 -3.35 22.53 -34.98
N VAL A 119 -4.55 22.90 -34.51
CA VAL A 119 -4.86 23.02 -33.06
C VAL A 119 -5.02 21.69 -32.33
N TRP A 120 -4.89 20.55 -33.02
CA TRP A 120 -4.93 19.22 -32.40
C TRP A 120 -3.91 19.06 -31.25
N TYR A 121 -2.82 19.85 -31.28
CA TYR A 121 -1.82 19.85 -30.22
C TYR A 121 -2.41 20.20 -28.85
N LEU A 122 -3.53 20.95 -28.78
CA LEU A 122 -4.22 21.24 -27.52
C LEU A 122 -4.64 19.94 -26.84
N GLY A 123 -5.36 19.09 -27.57
CA GLY A 123 -5.77 17.77 -27.08
C GLY A 123 -4.59 16.82 -26.88
N GLY A 124 -3.64 16.80 -27.83
CA GLY A 124 -2.41 15.99 -27.77
C GLY A 124 -1.60 16.25 -26.50
N ILE A 125 -1.20 17.49 -26.28
CA ILE A 125 -0.39 17.87 -25.13
C ILE A 125 -1.20 17.76 -23.83
N GLY A 126 -2.50 18.11 -23.83
CA GLY A 126 -3.39 17.86 -22.70
C GLY A 126 -3.40 16.40 -22.27
N ALA A 127 -3.51 15.47 -23.23
CA ALA A 127 -3.44 14.03 -22.98
C ALA A 127 -2.07 13.60 -22.44
N LEU A 128 -0.98 14.12 -23.01
CA LEU A 128 0.36 13.86 -22.51
C LEU A 128 0.53 14.32 -21.06
N MET A 129 -0.03 15.48 -20.68
CA MET A 129 0.03 15.98 -19.31
C MET A 129 -0.82 15.15 -18.34
N VAL A 130 -1.94 14.56 -18.80
CA VAL A 130 -2.68 13.55 -18.02
C VAL A 130 -1.79 12.34 -17.73
N ILE A 131 -1.02 11.86 -18.70
CA ILE A 131 -0.09 10.74 -18.49
C ILE A 131 0.99 11.13 -17.46
N VAL A 132 1.59 12.30 -17.59
CA VAL A 132 2.59 12.81 -16.62
C VAL A 132 1.99 12.94 -15.21
N MET A 133 0.74 13.37 -15.10
CA MET A 133 0.00 13.47 -13.83
C MET A 133 -0.20 12.09 -13.19
N VAL A 134 -0.73 11.13 -13.95
CA VAL A 134 -0.98 9.75 -13.49
C VAL A 134 0.32 9.07 -13.10
N ARG A 135 1.43 9.40 -13.76
CA ARG A 135 2.79 8.93 -13.43
C ARG A 135 3.49 9.71 -12.31
N ARG A 136 2.70 10.36 -11.45
CA ARG A 136 3.14 10.94 -10.17
C ARG A 136 4.09 12.14 -10.30
N ARG A 137 3.98 12.93 -11.38
CA ARG A 137 4.72 14.18 -11.58
C ARG A 137 3.78 15.39 -11.73
N PRO A 138 2.95 15.72 -10.72
CA PRO A 138 1.90 16.75 -10.84
C PRO A 138 2.45 18.14 -11.16
N ILE A 139 3.61 18.51 -10.60
CA ILE A 139 4.24 19.81 -10.88
C ILE A 139 4.57 19.95 -12.37
N PHE A 140 5.18 18.93 -12.97
CA PHE A 140 5.52 18.94 -14.40
C PHE A 140 4.26 18.98 -15.27
N ALA A 141 3.21 18.24 -14.90
CA ALA A 141 1.94 18.25 -15.62
C ALA A 141 1.31 19.66 -15.65
N TRP A 142 1.23 20.34 -14.50
CA TRP A 142 0.69 21.70 -14.44
C TRP A 142 1.57 22.75 -15.11
N VAL A 143 2.89 22.62 -14.99
CA VAL A 143 3.83 23.48 -15.71
C VAL A 143 3.63 23.31 -17.22
N GLY A 144 3.48 22.08 -17.71
CA GLY A 144 3.16 21.82 -19.12
C GLY A 144 1.82 22.41 -19.55
N ILE A 145 0.77 22.31 -18.73
CA ILE A 145 -0.51 22.99 -19.02
C ILE A 145 -0.37 24.51 -19.05
N GLY A 146 0.41 25.09 -18.13
CA GLY A 146 0.70 26.54 -18.13
C GLY A 146 1.46 26.97 -19.38
N MET A 147 2.46 26.20 -19.81
CA MET A 147 3.20 26.44 -21.06
C MET A 147 2.28 26.32 -22.27
N LEU A 148 1.46 25.27 -22.34
CA LEU A 148 0.47 25.08 -23.40
C LEU A 148 -0.48 26.27 -23.49
N ALA A 149 -0.98 26.75 -22.36
CA ALA A 149 -1.85 27.93 -22.30
C ALA A 149 -1.15 29.19 -22.83
N ALA A 150 0.06 29.48 -22.34
CA ALA A 150 0.81 30.66 -22.75
C ALA A 150 1.12 30.67 -24.25
N ILE A 151 1.54 29.52 -24.80
CA ILE A 151 1.85 29.39 -26.23
C ILE A 151 0.58 29.50 -27.06
N SER A 152 -0.52 28.88 -26.62
CA SER A 152 -1.80 28.97 -27.34
C SER A 152 -2.36 30.38 -27.32
N TRP A 153 -2.24 31.10 -26.20
CA TRP A 153 -2.64 32.51 -26.13
C TRP A 153 -1.83 33.41 -27.05
N PHE A 154 -0.53 33.12 -27.18
CA PHE A 154 0.34 33.87 -28.08
C PHE A 154 -0.04 33.67 -29.56
N TRP A 155 -0.38 32.45 -29.97
CA TRP A 155 -0.66 32.12 -31.37
C TRP A 155 -2.12 32.32 -31.80
N LEU A 156 -3.09 31.92 -30.96
CA LEU A 156 -4.51 31.94 -31.29
C LEU A 156 -5.24 33.12 -30.64
N GLY A 157 -4.69 33.71 -29.58
CA GLY A 157 -5.44 34.58 -28.68
C GLY A 157 -6.15 33.80 -27.57
N ILE A 158 -6.60 34.54 -26.54
CA ILE A 158 -7.08 33.94 -25.29
C ILE A 158 -8.40 33.20 -25.47
N LEU A 159 -9.39 33.85 -26.11
CA LEU A 159 -10.73 33.30 -26.26
C LEU A 159 -10.73 32.09 -27.21
N ASP A 160 -10.06 32.21 -28.35
CA ASP A 160 -9.95 31.14 -29.33
C ASP A 160 -9.23 29.91 -28.80
N ALA A 161 -8.16 30.09 -28.02
CA ALA A 161 -7.49 28.97 -27.37
C ALA A 161 -8.43 28.23 -26.41
N LEU A 162 -9.25 28.96 -25.64
CA LEU A 162 -10.22 28.38 -24.70
C LEU A 162 -11.31 27.59 -25.45
N GLU A 163 -11.88 28.18 -26.49
CA GLU A 163 -12.93 27.56 -27.31
C GLU A 163 -12.43 26.29 -28.03
N LYS A 164 -11.21 26.32 -28.57
CA LYS A 164 -10.67 25.24 -29.42
C LYS A 164 -10.11 24.04 -28.65
N GLY A 165 -10.06 24.09 -27.31
CA GLY A 165 -9.78 22.89 -26.50
C GLY A 165 -8.83 23.07 -25.31
N LEU A 166 -8.34 24.28 -25.04
CA LEU A 166 -7.50 24.53 -23.86
C LEU A 166 -8.28 24.26 -22.56
N VAL A 167 -9.56 24.63 -22.49
CA VAL A 167 -10.42 24.33 -21.33
C VAL A 167 -10.50 22.83 -21.08
N GLY A 168 -10.70 22.05 -22.15
CA GLY A 168 -10.70 20.59 -22.07
C GLY A 168 -9.41 20.06 -21.47
N SER A 169 -8.26 20.52 -21.97
CA SER A 169 -6.94 20.08 -21.49
C SER A 169 -6.72 20.34 -20.00
N ILE A 170 -7.13 21.52 -19.52
CA ILE A 170 -7.05 21.90 -18.10
C ILE A 170 -7.96 20.99 -17.25
N LEU A 171 -9.21 20.78 -17.69
CA LEU A 171 -10.18 19.94 -16.98
C LEU A 171 -9.72 18.48 -16.88
N TRP A 172 -9.18 17.92 -17.96
CA TRP A 172 -8.70 16.54 -17.98
C TRP A 172 -7.53 16.33 -17.00
N VAL A 173 -6.57 17.26 -16.94
CA VAL A 173 -5.46 17.19 -15.98
C VAL A 173 -5.95 17.38 -14.54
N GLY A 174 -6.90 18.27 -14.30
CA GLY A 174 -7.53 18.45 -12.99
C GLY A 174 -8.25 17.18 -12.52
N LEU A 175 -9.03 16.54 -13.40
CA LEU A 175 -9.71 15.28 -13.12
C LEU A 175 -8.72 14.15 -12.82
N ALA A 176 -7.65 14.05 -13.63
CA ALA A 176 -6.59 13.08 -13.41
C ALA A 176 -5.92 13.27 -12.03
N GLN A 177 -5.64 14.51 -11.63
CA GLN A 177 -5.08 14.81 -10.31
C GLN A 177 -6.02 14.36 -9.19
N LEU A 178 -7.32 14.66 -9.30
CA LEU A 178 -8.29 14.26 -8.29
C LEU A 178 -8.33 12.74 -8.14
N LEU A 179 -8.37 11.99 -9.25
CA LEU A 179 -8.35 10.52 -9.23
C LEU A 179 -7.08 9.96 -8.57
N VAL A 180 -5.91 10.52 -8.90
CA VAL A 180 -4.63 10.14 -8.29
C VAL A 180 -4.63 10.41 -6.78
N MET A 181 -5.12 11.59 -6.35
CA MET A 181 -5.21 11.94 -4.94
C MET A 181 -6.17 11.03 -4.15
N LEU A 182 -7.34 10.72 -4.72
CA LEU A 182 -8.31 9.82 -4.11
C LEU A 182 -7.73 8.41 -3.95
N THR A 183 -7.01 7.93 -4.96
CA THR A 183 -6.35 6.60 -4.92
C THR A 183 -5.25 6.55 -3.85
N ASP A 184 -4.44 7.61 -3.73
CA ASP A 184 -3.43 7.69 -2.66
C ASP A 184 -4.02 7.71 -1.27
N ARG A 185 -5.12 8.43 -1.11
CA ARG A 185 -5.82 8.50 0.16
C ARG A 185 -6.35 7.13 0.55
N ALA A 186 -7.00 6.42 -0.37
CA ALA A 186 -7.49 5.07 -0.14
C ALA A 186 -6.35 4.07 0.20
N ALA A 187 -5.20 4.20 -0.46
CA ALA A 187 -4.03 3.36 -0.18
C ALA A 187 -3.46 3.61 1.23
N LYS A 188 -3.43 4.87 1.70
CA LYS A 188 -2.97 5.21 3.05
C LYS A 188 -3.94 4.71 4.12
N ASP A 189 -5.24 4.86 3.88
CA ASP A 189 -6.28 4.44 4.82
C ASP A 189 -6.26 2.91 5.02
N THR A 190 -6.05 2.14 3.96
CA THR A 190 -5.91 0.67 4.05
C THR A 190 -4.63 0.25 4.78
N ALA A 191 -3.50 0.92 4.56
CA ALA A 191 -2.25 0.64 5.29
C ALA A 191 -2.42 0.83 6.81
N LYS A 192 -3.11 1.90 7.22
CA LYS A 192 -3.40 2.17 8.64
C LYS A 192 -4.31 1.12 9.27
N LEU A 193 -5.31 0.62 8.53
CA LEU A 193 -6.18 -0.46 8.99
C LEU A 193 -5.43 -1.78 9.18
N VAL A 194 -4.50 -2.11 8.29
CA VAL A 194 -3.65 -3.32 8.42
C VAL A 194 -2.75 -3.24 9.64
N GLU A 195 -2.19 -2.06 9.94
CA GLU A 195 -1.37 -1.84 11.14
C GLU A 195 -2.19 -2.03 12.43
N LEU A 196 -3.40 -1.48 12.48
CA LEU A 196 -4.32 -1.66 13.61
C LEU A 196 -4.75 -3.11 13.79
N GLN A 197 -5.02 -3.83 12.69
CA GLN A 197 -5.34 -5.26 12.74
C GLN A 197 -4.16 -6.10 13.25
N ARG A 198 -2.92 -5.77 12.87
CA ARG A 198 -1.71 -6.43 13.39
C ARG A 198 -1.55 -6.20 14.89
N ALA A 199 -1.69 -4.95 15.36
CA ALA A 199 -1.63 -4.62 16.78
C ALA A 199 -2.73 -5.35 17.59
N ALA A 200 -3.96 -5.39 17.07
CA ALA A 200 -5.06 -6.12 17.69
C ALA A 200 -4.81 -7.65 17.71
N SER A 201 -4.23 -8.23 16.65
CA SER A 201 -3.91 -9.66 16.59
C SER A 201 -2.84 -10.07 17.60
N ALA A 202 -1.81 -9.23 17.79
CA ALA A 202 -0.78 -9.45 18.81
C ALA A 202 -1.37 -9.41 20.23
N TRP A 203 -2.32 -8.50 20.47
CA TRP A 203 -3.02 -8.38 21.75
C TRP A 203 -3.96 -9.58 22.01
N GLN A 204 -4.69 -10.04 20.99
CA GLN A 204 -5.55 -11.22 21.07
C GLN A 204 -4.74 -12.50 21.35
N ALA A 205 -3.57 -12.66 20.72
CA ALA A 205 -2.68 -13.79 20.98
C ALA A 205 -2.18 -13.81 22.43
N ALA A 206 -1.79 -12.64 22.97
CA ALA A 206 -1.36 -12.53 24.37
C ALA A 206 -2.48 -12.84 25.37
N HIS A 207 -3.73 -12.47 25.09
CA HIS A 207 -4.88 -12.78 25.94
C HIS A 207 -5.25 -14.26 25.93
N THR A 208 -5.20 -14.91 24.77
CA THR A 208 -5.55 -16.33 24.64
C THR A 208 -4.55 -17.22 25.40
N VAL A 209 -3.26 -16.87 25.39
CA VAL A 209 -2.22 -17.58 26.15
C VAL A 209 -2.44 -17.43 27.66
N ARG A 210 -2.64 -16.20 28.16
CA ARG A 210 -2.89 -15.96 29.59
C ARG A 210 -4.17 -16.64 30.11
N GLN A 211 -5.23 -16.68 29.30
CA GLN A 211 -6.47 -17.38 29.66
C GLN A 211 -6.28 -18.90 29.74
N ARG A 212 -5.48 -19.47 28.83
CA ARG A 212 -5.14 -20.90 28.86
C ARG A 212 -4.27 -21.24 30.07
N GLU A 213 -3.24 -20.45 30.35
CA GLU A 213 -2.39 -20.62 31.54
C GLU A 213 -3.21 -20.60 32.83
N ARG A 214 -4.10 -19.60 32.99
CA ARG A 214 -5.01 -19.54 34.14
C ARG A 214 -5.91 -20.76 34.27
N ARG A 215 -6.48 -21.26 33.16
CA ARG A 215 -7.33 -22.46 33.19
C ARG A 215 -6.55 -23.71 33.61
N VAL A 216 -5.33 -23.89 33.08
CA VAL A 216 -4.47 -25.02 33.43
C VAL A 216 -4.06 -24.96 34.91
N GLN A 217 -3.71 -23.77 35.41
CA GLN A 217 -3.35 -23.57 36.82
C GLN A 217 -4.54 -23.85 37.75
N ILE A 218 -5.75 -23.37 37.41
CA ILE A 218 -6.97 -23.65 38.20
C ILE A 218 -7.30 -25.14 38.20
N GLN A 219 -7.23 -25.82 37.05
CA GLN A 219 -7.48 -27.26 36.98
C GLN A 219 -6.48 -28.06 37.82
N ARG A 220 -5.21 -27.69 37.80
CA ARG A 220 -4.16 -28.31 38.62
C ARG A 220 -4.41 -28.08 40.11
N ALA A 221 -4.72 -26.85 40.54
CA ALA A 221 -5.08 -26.55 41.91
C ALA A 221 -6.32 -27.34 42.38
N LEU A 222 -7.35 -27.47 41.53
CA LEU A 222 -8.54 -28.27 41.82
C LEU A 222 -8.25 -29.77 41.91
N SER A 223 -7.29 -30.30 41.15
CA SER A 223 -6.91 -31.72 41.24
C SER A 223 -6.27 -32.09 42.57
N VAL A 224 -5.54 -31.14 43.19
CA VAL A 224 -4.90 -31.29 44.51
C VAL A 224 -5.91 -31.04 45.64
N ALA A 225 -6.70 -29.97 45.54
CA ALA A 225 -7.64 -29.58 46.59
C ALA A 225 -8.93 -30.43 46.62
N GLY A 226 -9.40 -30.86 45.44
CA GLY A 226 -10.71 -31.50 45.25
C GLY A 226 -10.95 -32.73 46.13
N PRO A 227 -10.04 -33.72 46.20
CA PRO A 227 -10.21 -34.90 47.04
C PRO A 227 -10.30 -34.58 48.54
N VAL A 228 -9.50 -33.64 49.03
CA VAL A 228 -9.48 -33.22 50.44
C VAL A 228 -10.77 -32.47 50.80
N LEU A 229 -11.22 -31.55 49.95
CA LEU A 229 -12.48 -30.82 50.14
C LEU A 229 -13.68 -31.77 50.12
N ALA A 230 -13.76 -32.69 49.15
CA ALA A 230 -14.84 -33.65 49.04
C ALA A 230 -14.95 -34.53 50.30
N ARG A 231 -13.81 -35.00 50.82
CA ARG A 231 -13.76 -35.82 52.04
C ARG A 231 -14.14 -35.02 53.30
N THR A 232 -13.68 -33.78 53.40
CA THR A 232 -14.04 -32.88 54.50
C THR A 232 -15.55 -32.59 54.54
N ILE A 233 -16.17 -32.37 53.38
CA ILE A 233 -17.63 -32.15 53.26
C ILE A 233 -18.40 -33.42 53.66
N ALA A 234 -17.97 -34.59 53.17
CA ALA A 234 -18.62 -35.87 53.47
C ALA A 234 -18.62 -36.21 54.97
N GLN A 235 -17.59 -35.77 55.70
CA GLN A 235 -17.43 -36.01 57.14
C GLN A 235 -17.95 -34.86 58.01
N GLY A 236 -18.55 -33.82 57.42
CA GLY A 236 -19.03 -32.65 58.17
C GLY A 236 -17.92 -31.93 58.95
N GLY A 237 -16.67 -32.00 58.48
CA GLY A 237 -15.50 -31.40 59.13
C GLY A 237 -14.85 -32.24 60.25
N ALA A 238 -15.35 -33.44 60.53
CA ALA A 238 -14.77 -34.35 61.53
C ALA A 238 -13.63 -35.21 60.94
N LEU A 239 -12.51 -34.57 60.58
CA LEU A 239 -11.33 -35.23 60.00
C LEU A 239 -10.54 -36.03 61.06
N THR A 240 -10.16 -37.25 60.71
CA THR A 240 -9.24 -38.11 61.48
C THR A 240 -7.82 -37.51 61.54
N PRO A 241 -6.97 -37.95 62.49
CA PRO A 241 -5.59 -37.45 62.60
C PRO A 241 -4.80 -37.58 61.29
N ASP A 242 -4.99 -38.67 60.55
CA ASP A 242 -4.30 -38.93 59.28
C ASP A 242 -4.81 -38.01 58.16
N GLU A 243 -6.12 -37.78 58.09
CA GLU A 243 -6.72 -36.85 57.12
C GLU A 243 -6.34 -35.39 57.38
N ARG A 244 -6.10 -35.01 58.65
CA ARG A 244 -5.54 -33.69 59.00
C ARG A 244 -4.09 -33.51 58.54
N VAL A 245 -3.33 -34.60 58.42
CA VAL A 245 -1.98 -34.56 57.83
C VAL A 245 -2.08 -34.39 56.32
N GLU A 246 -2.96 -35.16 55.67
CA GLU A 246 -3.20 -35.06 54.23
C GLU A 246 -3.69 -33.65 53.81
N ALA A 247 -4.60 -33.05 54.59
CA ALA A 247 -5.06 -31.69 54.36
C ALA A 247 -3.95 -30.63 54.48
N ARG A 248 -3.07 -30.77 55.49
CA ARG A 248 -1.91 -29.87 55.66
C ARG A 248 -0.87 -30.02 54.54
N LEU A 249 -0.69 -31.24 54.02
CA LEU A 249 0.17 -31.48 52.87
C LEU A 249 -0.38 -30.84 51.59
N ALA A 250 -1.68 -30.96 51.34
CA ALA A 250 -2.36 -30.33 50.21
C ALA A 250 -2.30 -28.79 50.28
N GLU A 251 -2.54 -28.20 51.46
CA GLU A 251 -2.41 -26.76 51.69
C GLU A 251 -0.98 -26.26 51.43
N GLY A 252 0.03 -26.98 51.95
CA GLY A 252 1.43 -26.65 51.71
C GLY A 252 1.79 -26.66 50.22
N SER A 253 1.32 -27.68 49.50
CA SER A 253 1.51 -27.79 48.04
C SER A 253 0.87 -26.64 47.27
N LEU A 254 -0.38 -26.27 47.60
CA LEU A 254 -1.07 -25.11 47.03
C LEU A 254 -0.36 -23.79 47.31
N ARG A 255 0.19 -23.63 48.52
CA ARG A 255 0.91 -22.41 48.92
C ARG A 255 2.22 -22.26 48.16
N ASP A 256 2.93 -23.36 47.93
CA ASP A 256 4.14 -23.36 47.10
C ASP A 256 3.81 -23.05 45.64
N GLU A 257 2.73 -23.63 45.09
CA GLU A 257 2.28 -23.32 43.73
C GLU A 257 1.92 -21.83 43.55
N LEU A 258 1.36 -21.18 44.57
CA LEU A 258 1.07 -19.75 44.54
C LEU A 258 2.32 -18.87 44.66
N ARG A 259 3.35 -19.36 45.36
CA ARG A 259 4.55 -18.57 45.71
C ARG A 259 5.74 -18.81 44.78
N GLY A 260 5.77 -19.91 44.04
CA GLY A 260 6.96 -20.29 43.27
C GLY A 260 6.67 -21.27 42.14
N ALA A 261 5.54 -21.13 41.44
CA ALA A 261 5.15 -22.01 40.33
C ALA A 261 6.27 -22.25 39.30
N ARG A 262 7.12 -21.25 39.03
CA ARG A 262 8.22 -21.33 38.05
C ARG A 262 9.39 -22.19 38.50
N LEU A 263 9.50 -22.45 39.81
CA LEU A 263 10.57 -23.25 40.42
C LEU A 263 10.13 -24.71 40.71
N LEU A 264 8.87 -25.05 40.41
CA LEU A 264 8.24 -26.32 40.80
C LEU A 264 7.96 -27.23 39.62
N ASP A 265 8.89 -28.16 39.34
CA ASP A 265 8.63 -29.33 38.49
C ASP A 265 8.06 -30.52 39.31
N ASP A 266 7.71 -31.61 38.63
CA ASP A 266 7.09 -32.78 39.28
C ASP A 266 8.06 -33.52 40.22
N ALA A 267 9.37 -33.46 39.96
CA ALA A 267 10.39 -34.09 40.80
C ALA A 267 10.60 -33.30 42.09
N VAL A 268 10.68 -31.97 42.00
CA VAL A 268 10.78 -31.07 43.14
C VAL A 268 9.55 -31.20 44.04
N ARG A 269 8.34 -31.29 43.47
CA ARG A 269 7.11 -31.53 44.26
C ARG A 269 7.19 -32.83 45.04
N HIS A 270 7.62 -33.92 44.40
CA HIS A 270 7.71 -35.22 45.06
C HIS A 270 8.69 -35.18 46.24
N GLU A 271 9.83 -34.53 46.06
CA GLU A 271 10.82 -34.39 47.14
C GLU A 271 10.32 -33.50 48.28
N LEU A 272 9.60 -32.41 47.98
CA LEU A 272 8.97 -31.56 48.99
C LEU A 272 7.92 -32.33 49.80
N GLU A 273 7.07 -33.12 49.14
CA GLU A 273 6.09 -33.98 49.80
C GLU A 273 6.75 -35.05 50.66
N ALA A 274 7.79 -35.71 50.14
CA ALA A 274 8.54 -36.73 50.87
C ALA A 274 9.23 -36.13 52.11
N ALA A 275 9.80 -34.92 52.00
CA ALA A 275 10.39 -34.21 53.13
C ALA A 275 9.34 -33.85 54.19
N ARG A 276 8.16 -33.37 53.77
CA ARG A 276 7.06 -33.05 54.70
C ARG A 276 6.51 -34.28 55.41
N ARG A 277 6.39 -35.41 54.72
CA ARG A 277 5.99 -36.70 55.34
C ARG A 277 6.98 -37.19 56.39
N ARG A 278 8.27 -36.85 56.25
CA ARG A 278 9.32 -37.10 57.25
C ARG A 278 9.30 -36.10 58.42
N GLY A 279 8.36 -35.17 58.44
CA GLY A 279 8.19 -34.18 59.51
C GLY A 279 8.96 -32.87 59.30
N ALA A 280 9.57 -32.65 58.13
CA ALA A 280 10.28 -31.40 57.84
C ALA A 280 9.31 -30.29 57.39
N THR A 281 9.48 -29.09 57.93
CA THR A 281 8.76 -27.89 57.47
C THR A 281 9.53 -27.25 56.32
N VAL A 282 9.02 -27.39 55.09
CA VAL A 282 9.64 -26.82 53.88
C VAL A 282 8.71 -25.78 53.28
N THR A 283 9.25 -24.62 52.91
CA THR A 283 8.52 -23.53 52.24
C THR A 283 9.27 -23.13 50.98
N VAL A 284 8.57 -23.04 49.86
CA VAL A 284 9.14 -22.55 48.59
C VAL A 284 8.75 -21.08 48.39
N LEU A 285 9.73 -20.25 48.04
CA LEU A 285 9.54 -18.83 47.78
C LEU A 285 10.32 -18.44 46.53
N ASP A 286 9.62 -17.93 45.52
CA ASP A 286 10.20 -17.25 44.37
C ASP A 286 10.03 -15.74 44.59
N GLU A 287 11.12 -15.04 44.92
CA GLU A 287 11.06 -13.58 45.12
C GLU A 287 11.06 -12.78 43.81
N GLY A 288 11.03 -13.44 42.66
CA GLY A 288 10.88 -12.79 41.35
C GLY A 288 12.15 -12.07 40.90
N GLY A 289 12.84 -12.66 39.93
CA GLY A 289 13.81 -11.97 39.07
C GLY A 289 13.14 -11.39 37.83
#